data_AF-A0AAQ3MGE6-F1
#
_entry.id   AF-A0AAQ3MGE6-F1
#
_cell.length_a   1.000
_cell.length_b   1.000
_cell.length_c   1.000
_cell.angle_alpha   90.00
_cell.angle_beta   90.00
_cell.angle_gamma   90.00
#
_symmetry.space_group_name_H-M   'P 1'
#
loop_
_entity.id
_entity.type
_entity.pdbx_description
1 polymer ?
#
loop_
_entity_poly.entity_id
_entity_poly.type
_entity_poly.pdbx_seq_one_letter_code
_entity_poly.pdbx_strand_id
1 'polypeptide(L)'
;MMDSEMMEAEAASSLSSSQQAFSSGQNDVVRDLLTLARQLITQGKPSEALQAVVAAMRTRGGDEAVFESLHRARELYRTRLQENAAVDKLASLFAECAIAEAQPVVIEAPANNRTSPSIAADPDAHGTSILAESGRMQVVLDAVSDGSSFICLKCGGLVSKHRKDEHYAYWCC
;
A
#
# COMPACT_ATOMS: atom_id res chain seq x y z
N MET A 1 -4.13 -51.34 2.67
CA MET A 1 -3.16 -50.42 3.30
C MET A 1 -3.92 -49.16 3.67
N MET A 2 -4.49 -49.12 4.87
CA MET A 2 -5.13 -47.95 5.45
C MET A 2 -4.71 -47.95 6.91
N ASP A 3 -3.65 -47.22 7.27
CA ASP A 3 -3.28 -46.90 8.66
C ASP A 3 -2.14 -45.85 8.63
N SER A 4 -2.49 -44.56 8.55
CA SER A 4 -1.57 -43.44 8.82
C SER A 4 -2.25 -42.10 9.17
N GLU A 5 -3.56 -42.06 9.43
CA GLU A 5 -4.30 -40.80 9.69
C GLU A 5 -4.93 -40.73 11.10
N MET A 6 -4.26 -41.22 12.15
CA MET A 6 -4.77 -41.12 13.53
C MET A 6 -3.81 -40.52 14.56
N MET A 7 -2.78 -39.74 14.16
CA MET A 7 -1.81 -39.16 15.10
C MET A 7 -1.66 -37.63 15.04
N GLU A 8 -2.70 -36.88 14.64
CA GLU A 8 -2.67 -35.40 14.71
C GLU A 8 -3.81 -34.78 15.55
N ALA A 9 -4.77 -35.58 16.04
CA ALA A 9 -5.94 -35.08 16.77
C ALA A 9 -5.73 -34.87 18.29
N GLU A 10 -4.63 -35.35 18.89
CA GLU A 10 -4.43 -35.26 20.35
C GLU A 10 -3.63 -34.01 20.79
N ALA A 11 -2.92 -33.32 19.89
CA ALA A 11 -2.20 -32.10 20.24
C ALA A 11 -3.13 -30.89 20.50
N ALA A 12 -4.28 -30.82 19.82
CA ALA A 12 -5.25 -29.72 19.96
C ALA A 12 -6.05 -29.77 21.28
N SER A 13 -6.22 -30.97 21.85
CA SER A 13 -6.97 -31.20 23.09
C SER A 13 -6.18 -30.77 24.35
N SER A 14 -4.84 -30.79 24.27
CA SER A 14 -3.92 -30.40 25.34
C SER A 14 -3.83 -28.87 25.52
N LEU A 15 -3.98 -28.12 24.43
CA LEU A 15 -3.95 -26.65 24.41
C LEU A 15 -5.23 -26.02 24.98
N SER A 16 -6.37 -26.69 24.79
CA SER A 16 -7.67 -26.20 25.27
C SER A 16 -7.86 -26.40 26.79
N SER A 17 -7.30 -27.48 27.37
CA SER A 17 -7.32 -27.70 28.82
C SER A 17 -6.47 -26.68 29.61
N SER A 18 -5.36 -26.22 29.03
CA SER A 18 -4.44 -25.28 29.69
C SER A 18 -4.93 -23.81 29.61
N GLN A 19 -5.70 -23.44 28.58
CA GLN A 19 -6.39 -22.15 28.51
C GLN A 19 -7.57 -22.04 29.50
N GLN A 20 -8.26 -23.14 29.80
CA GLN A 20 -9.38 -23.15 30.75
C GLN A 20 -8.93 -22.97 32.21
N ALA A 21 -7.81 -23.57 32.61
CA ALA A 21 -7.26 -23.38 33.96
C ALA A 21 -6.76 -21.94 34.20
N PHE A 22 -6.08 -21.36 33.20
CA PHE A 22 -5.54 -19.99 33.30
C PHE A 22 -6.63 -18.91 33.31
N SER A 23 -7.73 -19.14 32.60
CA SER A 23 -8.89 -18.26 32.59
C SER A 23 -9.70 -18.36 33.88
N SER A 24 -9.81 -19.55 34.50
CA SER A 24 -10.47 -19.69 35.81
C SER A 24 -9.77 -18.88 36.90
N GLY A 25 -8.44 -18.99 37.01
CA GLY A 25 -7.67 -18.25 38.02
C GLY A 25 -7.72 -16.73 37.84
N GLN A 26 -7.74 -16.23 36.59
CA GLN A 26 -7.92 -14.80 36.32
C GLN A 26 -9.30 -14.29 36.75
N ASN A 27 -10.36 -15.07 36.54
CA ASN A 27 -11.70 -14.69 36.97
C ASN A 27 -11.82 -14.64 38.51
N ASP A 28 -11.10 -15.50 39.23
CA ASP A 28 -11.04 -15.47 40.69
C ASP A 28 -10.31 -14.22 41.20
N VAL A 29 -9.15 -13.89 40.62
CA VAL A 29 -8.40 -12.65 40.94
C VAL A 29 -9.22 -11.38 40.64
N VAL A 30 -9.96 -11.36 39.53
CA VAL A 30 -10.87 -10.25 39.20
C VAL A 30 -11.98 -10.14 40.24
N ARG A 31 -12.57 -11.26 40.67
CA ARG A 31 -13.62 -11.27 41.69
C ARG A 31 -13.12 -10.70 43.01
N ASP A 32 -11.92 -11.09 43.44
CA ASP A 32 -11.30 -10.63 44.69
C ASP A 32 -10.94 -9.14 44.64
N LEU A 33 -10.45 -8.64 43.52
CA LEU A 33 -10.18 -7.21 43.34
C LEU A 33 -11.46 -6.37 43.36
N LEU A 34 -12.56 -6.88 42.80
CA LEU A 34 -13.86 -6.20 42.79
C LEU A 34 -14.54 -6.22 44.17
N THR A 35 -14.39 -7.29 44.96
CA THR A 35 -14.88 -7.32 46.35
C THR A 35 -14.09 -6.33 47.22
N LEU A 36 -12.76 -6.27 47.05
CA LEU A 36 -11.91 -5.28 47.71
C LEU A 36 -12.33 -3.84 47.35
N ALA A 37 -12.58 -3.56 46.07
CA ALA A 37 -13.04 -2.25 45.62
C ALA A 37 -14.36 -1.83 46.30
N ARG A 38 -15.33 -2.76 46.43
CA ARG A 38 -16.59 -2.52 47.15
C ARG A 38 -16.35 -2.21 48.62
N GLN A 39 -15.41 -2.90 49.27
CA GLN A 39 -15.04 -2.65 50.65
C GLN A 39 -14.34 -1.29 50.83
N LEU A 40 -13.54 -0.85 49.86
CA LEU A 40 -12.88 0.45 49.90
C LEU A 40 -13.88 1.61 49.70
N ILE A 41 -14.93 1.40 48.92
CA ILE A 41 -16.05 2.35 48.78
C ILE A 41 -16.78 2.50 50.12
N THR A 42 -17.08 1.40 50.82
CA THR A 42 -17.75 1.47 52.13
C THR A 42 -16.86 2.09 53.21
N GLN A 43 -15.53 2.06 53.04
CA GLN A 43 -14.56 2.72 53.91
C GLN A 43 -14.31 4.20 53.56
N GLY A 44 -14.96 4.74 52.52
CA GLY A 44 -14.80 6.15 52.11
C GLY A 44 -13.50 6.43 51.36
N LYS A 45 -12.88 5.42 50.75
CA LYS A 45 -11.63 5.53 49.97
C LYS A 45 -11.87 5.32 48.46
N PRO A 46 -12.50 6.28 47.76
CA PRO A 46 -12.86 6.11 46.35
C PRO A 46 -11.65 5.97 45.42
N SER A 47 -10.53 6.63 45.72
CA SER A 47 -9.32 6.57 44.88
C SER A 47 -8.68 5.17 44.88
N GLU A 48 -8.57 4.54 46.05
CA GLU A 48 -8.04 3.17 46.17
C GLU A 48 -9.01 2.15 45.53
N ALA A 49 -10.33 2.37 45.68
CA ALA A 49 -11.34 1.53 45.03
C ALA A 49 -11.24 1.58 43.51
N LEU A 50 -11.05 2.78 42.93
CA LEU A 50 -10.85 2.95 41.49
C LEU A 50 -9.58 2.23 41.02
N GLN A 51 -8.49 2.30 41.79
CA GLN A 51 -7.25 1.60 41.47
C GLN A 51 -7.44 0.07 41.44
N ALA A 52 -8.19 -0.49 42.40
CA ALA A 52 -8.52 -1.92 42.41
C ALA A 52 -9.37 -2.34 41.20
N VAL A 53 -10.33 -1.49 40.76
CA VAL A 53 -11.11 -1.74 39.54
C VAL A 53 -10.24 -1.70 38.29
N VAL A 54 -9.35 -0.71 38.18
CA VAL A 54 -8.41 -0.61 37.05
C VAL A 54 -7.47 -1.82 37.00
N ALA A 55 -6.98 -2.28 38.17
CA ALA A 55 -6.18 -3.49 38.26
C ALA A 55 -6.96 -4.73 37.78
N ALA A 56 -8.22 -4.88 38.19
CA ALA A 56 -9.10 -5.97 37.73
C ALA A 56 -9.38 -5.92 36.22
N MET A 57 -9.51 -4.72 35.64
CA MET A 57 -9.68 -4.56 34.20
C MET A 57 -8.42 -4.96 33.43
N ARG A 58 -7.24 -4.70 33.98
CA ARG A 58 -5.96 -5.07 33.37
C ARG A 58 -5.72 -6.58 33.39
N THR A 59 -6.11 -7.28 34.46
CA THR A 59 -5.92 -8.74 34.57
C THR A 59 -6.76 -9.54 33.58
N ARG A 60 -7.90 -9.02 33.12
CA ARG A 60 -8.76 -9.68 32.11
C ARG A 60 -8.35 -9.38 30.66
N GLY A 61 -7.16 -8.83 30.44
CA GLY A 61 -6.59 -8.68 29.10
C GLY A 61 -7.01 -7.41 28.38
N GLY A 62 -7.00 -6.25 29.05
CA GLY A 62 -7.15 -4.96 28.34
C GLY A 62 -6.07 -4.77 27.26
N ASP A 63 -4.80 -4.85 27.67
CA ASP A 63 -3.66 -4.66 26.75
C ASP A 63 -3.18 -5.98 26.14
N GLU A 64 -3.24 -7.09 26.90
CA GLU A 64 -2.74 -8.40 26.46
C GLU A 64 -3.56 -9.00 25.31
N ALA A 65 -4.90 -8.86 25.33
CA ALA A 65 -5.75 -9.37 24.24
C ALA A 65 -5.58 -8.57 22.94
N VAL A 66 -5.24 -7.28 23.06
CA VAL A 66 -4.87 -6.43 21.92
C VAL A 66 -3.51 -6.87 21.37
N PHE A 67 -2.55 -7.16 22.25
CA PHE A 67 -1.24 -7.64 21.84
C PHE A 67 -1.32 -8.97 21.10
N GLU A 68 -2.08 -9.95 21.59
CA GLU A 68 -2.29 -11.23 20.93
C GLU A 68 -2.96 -11.07 19.55
N SER A 69 -3.99 -10.22 19.47
CA SER A 69 -4.69 -9.93 18.20
C SER A 69 -3.78 -9.25 17.19
N LEU A 70 -2.99 -8.26 17.61
CA LEU A 70 -2.01 -7.57 16.77
C LEU A 70 -0.87 -8.49 16.36
N HIS A 71 -0.39 -9.34 17.27
CA HIS A 71 0.65 -10.32 16.98
C HIS A 71 0.18 -11.31 15.92
N ARG A 72 -1.05 -11.84 16.08
CA ARG A 72 -1.68 -12.70 15.08
C ARG A 72 -1.87 -12.00 13.74
N ALA A 73 -2.35 -10.75 13.74
CA ALA A 73 -2.51 -9.97 12.52
C ALA A 73 -1.16 -9.72 11.81
N ARG A 74 -0.10 -9.46 12.57
CA ARG A 74 1.26 -9.28 12.05
C ARG A 74 1.77 -10.53 11.37
N GLU A 75 1.58 -11.70 11.98
CA GLU A 75 2.06 -12.94 11.36
C GLU A 75 1.26 -13.33 10.12
N LEU A 76 -0.06 -13.10 10.11
CA LEU A 76 -0.86 -13.25 8.89
C LEU A 76 -0.37 -12.32 7.77
N TYR A 77 -0.04 -11.06 8.08
CA TYR A 77 0.51 -10.13 7.11
C TYR A 77 1.86 -10.62 6.56
N ARG A 78 2.74 -11.14 7.42
CA ARG A 78 4.04 -11.69 7.01
C ARG A 78 3.90 -12.90 6.09
N THR A 79 3.04 -13.85 6.45
CA THR A 79 2.77 -15.02 5.61
C THR A 79 2.25 -14.59 4.24
N ARG A 80 1.29 -13.65 4.19
CA ARG A 80 0.76 -13.12 2.92
C ARG A 80 1.81 -12.40 2.09
N LEU A 81 2.69 -11.64 2.72
CA LEU A 81 3.80 -10.99 2.02
C LEU A 81 4.78 -12.02 1.43
N GLN A 82 5.03 -13.11 2.16
CA GLN A 82 5.90 -14.20 1.70
C GLN A 82 5.25 -15.03 0.57
N GLU A 83 3.94 -15.29 0.65
CA GLU A 83 3.17 -15.93 -0.42
C GLU A 83 3.20 -15.11 -1.71
N ASN A 84 3.14 -13.78 -1.60
CA ASN A 84 3.20 -12.87 -2.73
C ASN A 84 4.63 -12.63 -3.27
N ALA A 85 5.68 -13.11 -2.59
CA ALA A 85 7.06 -12.83 -2.96
C ALA A 85 7.41 -13.30 -4.40
N ALA A 86 6.84 -14.42 -4.86
CA ALA A 86 7.02 -14.88 -6.23
C ALA A 86 6.34 -13.96 -7.25
N VAL A 87 5.14 -13.45 -6.93
CA VAL A 87 4.39 -12.50 -7.76
C VAL A 87 5.12 -11.16 -7.80
N ASP A 88 5.63 -10.67 -6.67
CA ASP A 88 6.41 -9.44 -6.60
C ASP A 88 7.73 -9.55 -7.39
N LYS A 89 8.38 -10.73 -7.38
CA LYS A 89 9.56 -10.98 -8.21
C LYS A 89 9.22 -10.96 -9.70
N LEU A 90 8.08 -11.53 -10.10
CA LEU A 90 7.60 -11.45 -11.48
C LEU A 90 7.28 -10.00 -11.87
N ALA A 91 6.57 -9.26 -11.03
CA ALA A 91 6.28 -7.84 -11.27
C ALA A 91 7.57 -7.01 -11.45
N SER A 92 8.60 -7.30 -10.65
CA SER A 92 9.92 -6.67 -10.78
C SER A 92 10.57 -6.99 -12.13
N LEU A 93 10.55 -8.26 -12.56
CA LEU A 93 11.09 -8.66 -13.87
C LEU A 93 10.31 -8.03 -15.03
N PHE A 94 8.98 -7.94 -14.92
CA PHE A 94 8.17 -7.26 -15.93
C PHE A 94 8.46 -5.75 -16.00
N ALA A 95 8.68 -5.11 -14.86
CA ALA A 95 9.11 -3.72 -14.83
C ALA A 95 10.49 -3.53 -15.49
N GLU A 96 11.43 -4.45 -15.23
CA GLU A 96 12.75 -4.45 -15.89
C GLU A 96 12.61 -4.61 -17.42
N CYS A 97 11.80 -5.55 -17.90
CA CYS A 97 11.55 -5.72 -19.33
C CYS A 97 10.90 -4.48 -19.96
N ALA A 98 9.89 -3.90 -19.31
CA ALA A 98 9.21 -2.70 -19.81
C ALA A 98 10.16 -1.49 -19.91
N ILE A 99 11.10 -1.35 -18.97
CA ILE A 99 12.12 -0.30 -19.01
C ILE A 99 13.13 -0.55 -20.14
N ALA A 100 13.55 -1.81 -20.34
CA ALA A 100 14.47 -2.18 -21.42
C ALA A 100 13.85 -1.98 -22.82
N GLU A 101 12.55 -2.24 -22.99
CA GLU A 101 11.81 -2.00 -24.23
C GLU A 101 11.55 -0.50 -24.48
N ALA A 102 11.43 0.29 -23.41
CA ALA A 102 11.29 1.74 -23.49
C ALA A 102 12.63 2.49 -23.69
N GLN A 103 13.76 1.78 -23.66
CA GLN A 103 15.06 2.38 -23.96
C GLN A 103 15.10 2.71 -25.45
N PRO A 104 15.26 3.99 -25.83
CA PRO A 104 15.37 4.35 -27.23
C PRO A 104 16.64 3.69 -27.75
N VAL A 105 16.49 2.76 -28.69
CA VAL A 105 17.59 2.39 -29.59
C VAL A 105 18.12 3.71 -30.12
N VAL A 106 19.36 4.05 -29.77
CA VAL A 106 20.09 5.13 -30.42
C VAL A 106 20.25 4.68 -31.86
N ILE A 107 19.28 5.06 -32.69
CA ILE A 107 19.40 4.98 -34.14
C ILE A 107 20.43 6.06 -34.46
N GLU A 108 21.69 5.66 -34.54
CA GLU A 108 22.68 6.44 -35.30
C GLU A 108 22.07 6.64 -36.68
N ALA A 109 21.67 7.87 -36.96
CA ALA A 109 21.07 8.24 -38.23
C ALA A 109 22.09 7.97 -39.35
N PRO A 110 21.83 7.07 -40.31
CA PRO A 110 22.60 7.06 -41.53
C PRO A 110 22.16 8.28 -42.34
N ALA A 111 23.06 9.25 -42.46
CA ALA A 111 22.93 10.32 -43.44
C ALA A 111 22.69 9.69 -44.82
N ASN A 112 21.51 9.88 -45.40
CA ASN A 112 21.34 9.83 -46.85
C ASN A 112 20.10 10.58 -47.33
N ASN A 113 20.40 11.63 -48.09
CA ASN A 113 19.50 12.47 -48.87
C ASN A 113 18.57 11.66 -49.78
N ARG A 114 17.32 12.13 -49.95
CA ARG A 114 16.67 12.37 -51.26
C ARG A 114 15.23 12.92 -51.14
N THR A 115 15.13 14.23 -51.33
CA THR A 115 14.21 14.96 -52.25
C THR A 115 12.81 14.38 -52.59
N SER A 116 11.74 15.04 -52.11
CA SER A 116 10.66 15.69 -52.92
C SER A 116 9.43 16.08 -52.08
N PRO A 117 8.61 17.07 -52.51
CA PRO A 117 8.09 18.13 -51.62
C PRO A 117 6.57 18.12 -51.35
N SER A 118 6.15 18.98 -50.41
CA SER A 118 4.79 19.45 -50.09
C SER A 118 3.94 18.46 -49.26
N ILE A 119 3.68 18.71 -47.97
CA ILE A 119 2.98 19.86 -47.40
C ILE A 119 3.77 20.39 -46.20
N ALA A 120 4.31 21.61 -46.33
CA ALA A 120 4.83 22.37 -45.21
C ALA A 120 3.63 22.96 -44.44
N ALA A 121 3.18 22.24 -43.40
CA ALA A 121 2.71 22.92 -42.20
C ALA A 121 3.97 23.13 -41.36
N ASP A 122 4.30 24.39 -41.06
CA ASP A 122 5.46 24.76 -40.27
C ASP A 122 5.64 23.83 -39.06
N PRO A 123 6.76 23.07 -38.95
CA PRO A 123 6.99 22.16 -37.82
C PRO A 123 7.44 22.91 -36.56
N ASP A 124 7.63 24.23 -36.65
CA ASP A 124 8.42 25.00 -35.67
C ASP A 124 7.68 25.37 -34.39
N ALA A 125 6.43 24.92 -34.21
CA ALA A 125 5.68 25.05 -32.97
C ALA A 125 5.44 23.72 -32.22
N HIS A 126 5.70 22.58 -32.86
CA HIS A 126 5.33 21.25 -32.36
C HIS A 126 6.53 20.34 -32.07
N GLY A 127 7.72 20.72 -32.54
CA GLY A 127 8.95 19.94 -32.36
C GLY A 127 9.57 19.97 -30.95
N THR A 128 9.11 20.85 -30.06
CA THR A 128 9.68 21.02 -28.71
C THR A 128 9.07 20.10 -27.65
N SER A 129 8.10 19.26 -28.02
CA SER A 129 7.51 18.32 -27.07
C SER A 129 8.43 17.13 -26.90
N ILE A 130 8.78 16.80 -25.65
CA ILE A 130 9.57 15.60 -25.30
C ILE A 130 8.94 14.32 -25.90
N LEU A 131 7.61 14.29 -26.05
CA LEU A 131 6.92 13.17 -26.69
C LEU A 131 7.20 13.11 -28.21
N ALA A 132 7.31 14.26 -28.87
CA ALA A 132 7.71 14.35 -30.27
C ALA A 132 9.18 13.94 -30.45
N GLU A 133 10.08 14.43 -29.58
CA GLU A 133 11.51 14.08 -29.61
C GLU A 133 11.76 12.59 -29.37
N SER A 134 10.96 11.95 -28.50
CA SER A 134 11.02 10.51 -28.25
C SER A 134 10.34 9.64 -29.33
N GLY A 135 9.98 10.21 -30.48
CA GLY A 135 9.36 9.49 -31.60
C GLY A 135 7.88 9.16 -31.42
N ARG A 136 7.23 9.67 -30.37
CA ARG A 136 5.81 9.46 -30.05
C ARG A 136 4.96 10.66 -30.47
N MET A 137 5.23 11.21 -31.64
CA MET A 137 4.49 12.34 -32.21
C MET A 137 2.98 12.03 -32.37
N GLN A 138 2.61 10.79 -32.67
CA GLN A 138 1.20 10.42 -32.88
C GLN A 138 0.34 10.69 -31.63
N VAL A 139 0.87 10.46 -30.43
CA VAL A 139 0.17 10.73 -29.17
C VAL A 139 -0.07 12.23 -29.00
N VAL A 140 0.90 13.06 -29.39
CA VAL A 140 0.77 14.52 -29.37
C VAL A 140 -0.31 14.98 -30.35
N LEU A 141 -0.32 14.43 -31.56
CA LEU A 141 -1.30 14.76 -32.59
C LEU A 141 -2.71 14.33 -32.20
N ASP A 142 -2.89 13.14 -31.65
CA ASP A 142 -4.21 12.62 -31.24
C ASP A 142 -4.78 13.47 -30.08
N ALA A 143 -3.96 13.79 -29.07
CA ALA A 143 -4.37 14.59 -27.91
C ALA A 143 -4.60 16.08 -28.22
N VAL A 144 -4.07 16.57 -29.34
CA VAL A 144 -4.38 17.92 -29.85
C VAL A 144 -5.62 17.88 -30.74
N SER A 145 -5.79 16.82 -31.53
CA SER A 145 -6.94 16.63 -32.43
C SER A 145 -8.25 16.37 -31.67
N ASP A 146 -8.19 15.65 -30.54
CA ASP A 146 -9.33 15.45 -29.65
C ASP A 146 -9.66 16.70 -28.81
N GLY A 147 -8.78 17.71 -28.83
CA GLY A 147 -8.92 18.98 -28.10
C GLY A 147 -8.81 18.84 -26.57
N SER A 148 -8.36 17.70 -26.07
CA SER A 148 -8.13 17.44 -24.64
C SER A 148 -6.88 18.14 -24.12
N SER A 149 -5.91 18.38 -25.01
CA SER A 149 -4.61 18.99 -24.72
C SER A 149 -4.23 20.07 -25.74
N PHE A 150 -3.31 20.94 -25.36
CA PHE A 150 -2.70 21.94 -26.23
C PHE A 150 -1.19 21.97 -26.03
N ILE A 151 -0.47 22.43 -27.04
CA ILE A 151 0.98 22.63 -26.96
C ILE A 151 1.23 24.08 -26.56
N CYS A 152 1.95 24.29 -25.46
CA CYS A 152 2.32 25.61 -25.01
C CYS A 152 3.47 26.15 -25.87
N LEU A 153 3.23 27.24 -26.59
CA LEU A 153 4.23 27.86 -27.48
C LEU A 153 5.42 28.51 -26.72
N LYS A 154 5.31 28.69 -25.40
CA LYS A 154 6.39 29.29 -24.59
C LYS A 154 7.42 28.25 -24.16
N CYS A 155 6.98 27.17 -23.52
CA CYS A 155 7.86 26.13 -22.99
C CYS A 155 7.88 24.84 -23.81
N GLY A 156 7.06 24.75 -24.86
CA GLY A 156 6.98 23.56 -25.72
C GLY A 156 6.23 22.37 -25.13
N GLY A 157 5.73 22.48 -23.90
CA GLY A 157 5.06 21.38 -23.20
C GLY A 157 3.66 21.07 -23.72
N LEU A 158 3.29 19.79 -23.71
CA LEU A 158 1.91 19.33 -23.93
C LEU A 158 1.14 19.41 -22.60
N VAL A 159 0.09 20.22 -22.55
CA VAL A 159 -0.68 20.51 -21.34
C VAL A 159 -2.16 20.25 -21.60
N SER A 160 -2.85 19.66 -20.62
CA SER A 160 -4.31 19.50 -20.71
C SER A 160 -4.99 20.87 -20.84
N LYS A 161 -5.99 20.94 -21.72
CA LYS A 161 -6.78 22.16 -21.95
C LYS A 161 -7.43 22.69 -20.69
N HIS A 162 -7.82 21.81 -19.76
CA HIS A 162 -8.46 22.21 -18.50
C HIS A 162 -7.52 22.98 -17.57
N ARG A 163 -6.20 22.77 -17.69
CA ARG A 163 -5.20 23.42 -16.82
C ARG A 163 -4.37 24.49 -17.55
N LYS A 164 -4.92 25.01 -18.65
CA LYS A 164 -4.23 25.97 -19.51
C LYS A 164 -3.88 27.25 -18.76
N ASP A 165 -4.83 27.77 -17.99
CA ASP A 165 -4.67 29.04 -17.29
C ASP A 165 -3.70 28.90 -16.11
N GLU A 166 -3.80 27.80 -15.34
CA GLU A 166 -2.85 27.50 -14.26
C GLU A 166 -1.44 27.27 -14.79
N HIS A 167 -1.30 26.61 -15.96
CA HIS A 167 -0.01 26.45 -16.60
C HIS A 167 0.61 27.81 -16.91
N TYR A 168 -0.10 28.72 -17.57
CA TYR A 168 0.44 30.06 -17.85
C TYR A 168 0.71 30.89 -16.59
N ALA A 169 -0.08 30.71 -15.54
CA ALA A 169 0.05 31.47 -14.31
C ALA A 169 1.20 31.00 -13.41
N TYR A 170 1.46 29.69 -13.34
CA TYR A 170 2.33 29.12 -12.29
C TYR A 170 3.41 28.16 -12.78
N TRP A 171 3.28 27.55 -13.96
CA TRP A 171 4.14 26.42 -14.38
C TRP A 171 4.90 26.66 -15.69
N CYS A 172 4.51 27.67 -16.47
CA CYS A 172 5.12 27.98 -17.74
C CYS A 172 6.40 28.81 -17.52
N CYS A 173 7.52 28.09 -17.40
CA CYS A 173 8.88 28.62 -17.28
C CYS A 173 9.49 28.89 -18.65
#